data_AF-A0A672S4Z1-F1
#
_entry.id   AF-A0A672S4Z1-F1
#
_cell.length_a   1.000
_cell.length_b   1.000
_cell.length_c   1.000
_cell.angle_alpha   90.00
_cell.angle_beta   90.00
_cell.angle_gamma   90.00
#
_symmetry.space_group_name_H-M   'P 1'
#
loop_
_entity.id
_entity.type
_entity.pdbx_description
1 polymer ?
#
loop_
_entity_poly.entity_id
_entity_poly.type
_entity_poly.pdbx_seq_one_letter_code
_entity_poly.pdbx_strand_id
1 'polypeptide(L)'
;MAGRERKQTDLDKGIVIPDDWPGYPLDLFNSPEHYCEDLECVYIPHGVIMDRTERLARNIMDDLGDHDIVVLCVLKGGYQFCADLVDCIKVLCRHSNKTLPMRVDFIRLKSYLNDQSTQDLHIEGAENLSVLSGKVKIFSAYLNELGIICLLGAL
;
A
#
# COMPACT_ATOMS: atom_id res chain seq x y z
N MET A 1 27.41 -10.19 2.38
CA MET A 1 27.09 -8.80 2.79
C MET A 1 26.07 -8.90 3.91
N ALA A 2 26.38 -8.36 5.08
CA ALA A 2 25.62 -8.59 6.31
C ALA A 2 24.22 -7.96 6.21
N GLY A 3 23.19 -8.80 6.34
CA GLY A 3 21.81 -8.34 6.51
C GLY A 3 21.71 -7.56 7.81
N ARG A 4 21.40 -6.27 7.71
CA ARG A 4 21.17 -5.42 8.87
C ARG A 4 19.79 -5.76 9.43
N GLU A 5 19.73 -6.62 10.45
CA GLU A 5 18.52 -6.83 11.24
C GLU A 5 18.14 -5.50 11.91
N ARG A 6 17.13 -4.81 11.38
CA ARG A 6 16.52 -3.67 12.09
C ARG A 6 15.66 -4.25 13.22
N LYS A 7 15.95 -3.88 14.47
CA LYS A 7 14.98 -4.04 15.55
C LYS A 7 13.78 -3.17 15.24
N GLN A 8 12.61 -3.77 15.03
CA GLN A 8 11.33 -3.09 14.87
C GLN A 8 11.13 -2.15 16.07
N THR A 9 11.21 -0.84 15.84
CA THR A 9 10.91 0.15 16.89
C THR A 9 9.40 0.38 16.94
N ASP A 10 8.83 0.89 18.04
CA ASP A 10 7.39 1.19 18.11
C ASP A 10 6.92 2.17 17.01
N LEU A 11 7.85 2.92 16.38
CA LEU A 11 7.60 3.78 15.22
C LEU A 11 7.32 3.02 13.91
N ASP A 12 7.74 1.76 13.79
CA ASP A 12 7.50 0.93 12.59
C ASP A 12 6.16 0.20 12.62
N LYS A 13 5.39 0.28 13.71
CA LYS A 13 4.10 -0.42 13.86
C LYS A 13 2.94 0.24 13.08
N GLY A 14 3.16 1.41 12.50
CA GLY A 14 2.11 2.16 11.79
C GLY A 14 1.13 2.85 12.75
N ILE A 15 -0.07 3.18 12.25
CA ILE A 15 -1.16 3.65 13.11
C ILE A 15 -1.78 2.42 13.78
N VAL A 16 -1.78 2.42 15.12
CA VAL A 16 -2.43 1.37 15.91
C VAL A 16 -3.85 1.82 16.22
N ILE A 17 -4.83 1.09 15.68
CA ILE A 17 -6.24 1.27 16.00
C ILE A 17 -6.60 0.18 17.01
N PRO A 18 -7.11 0.52 18.21
CA PRO A 18 -7.47 -0.48 19.19
C PRO A 18 -8.77 -1.20 18.80
N ASP A 19 -8.94 -2.44 19.27
CA ASP A 19 -10.10 -3.28 18.90
C ASP A 19 -11.45 -2.68 19.37
N ASP A 20 -11.44 -1.85 20.40
CA ASP A 20 -12.60 -1.14 20.93
C ASP A 20 -12.85 0.22 20.27
N TRP A 21 -12.16 0.54 19.17
CA TRP A 21 -12.35 1.78 18.42
C TRP A 21 -13.74 1.83 17.77
N PRO A 22 -14.59 2.80 18.15
CA PRO A 22 -15.97 2.85 17.67
C PRO A 22 -16.13 3.46 16.27
N GLY A 23 -15.05 3.97 15.66
CA GLY A 23 -15.13 4.76 14.43
C GLY A 23 -15.68 6.17 14.67
N TYR A 24 -15.77 6.94 13.58
CA TYR A 24 -16.37 8.26 13.60
C TYR A 24 -17.82 8.24 13.06
N PRO A 25 -18.73 9.04 13.64
CA PRO A 25 -20.08 9.22 13.11
C PRO A 25 -20.08 9.69 11.65
N LEU A 26 -20.99 9.16 10.82
CA LEU A 26 -21.08 9.47 9.39
C LEU A 26 -21.48 10.92 9.12
N ASP A 27 -22.30 11.51 9.99
CA ASP A 27 -22.81 12.89 9.87
C ASP A 27 -21.73 13.97 10.00
N LEU A 28 -20.52 13.59 10.45
CA LEU A 28 -19.34 14.46 10.48
C LEU A 28 -18.59 14.52 9.15
N PHE A 29 -18.94 13.67 8.18
CA PHE A 29 -18.24 13.52 6.91
C PHE A 29 -19.19 13.61 5.72
N ASN A 30 -18.63 13.94 4.55
CA ASN A 30 -19.34 13.78 3.30
C ASN A 30 -19.11 12.38 2.75
N SER A 31 -20.15 11.54 2.78
CA SER A 31 -20.21 10.25 2.08
C SER A 31 -21.21 10.33 0.91
N PRO A 32 -21.04 9.52 -0.15
CA PRO A 32 -22.03 9.43 -1.21
C PRO A 32 -23.39 9.00 -0.66
N GLU A 33 -24.45 9.72 -1.03
CA GLU A 33 -25.80 9.53 -0.46
C GLU A 33 -26.34 8.09 -0.61
N HIS A 34 -25.98 7.43 -1.71
CA HIS A 34 -26.42 6.07 -2.02
C HIS A 34 -25.77 4.98 -1.14
N TYR A 35 -24.82 5.34 -0.26
CA TYR A 35 -24.23 4.43 0.72
C TYR A 35 -24.62 4.75 2.16
N CYS A 36 -25.43 5.78 2.42
CA CYS A 36 -25.72 6.22 3.78
C CYS A 36 -26.41 5.17 4.65
N GLU A 37 -27.17 4.23 4.05
CA GLU A 37 -27.84 3.14 4.77
C GLU A 37 -26.97 1.87 4.88
N ASP A 38 -25.88 1.80 4.12
CA ASP A 38 -24.99 0.63 4.04
C ASP A 38 -23.73 0.77 4.92
N LEU A 39 -23.51 1.95 5.50
CA LEU A 39 -22.35 2.27 6.31
C LEU A 39 -22.75 2.47 7.78
N GLU A 40 -21.94 1.95 8.70
CA GLU A 40 -22.14 2.13 10.14
C GLU A 40 -21.37 3.35 10.66
N CYS A 41 -20.10 3.50 10.27
CA CYS A 41 -19.22 4.58 10.69
C CYS A 41 -18.11 4.83 9.66
N VAL A 42 -17.42 5.97 9.78
CA VAL A 42 -16.12 6.19 9.12
C VAL A 42 -15.04 5.62 10.02
N TYR A 43 -14.41 4.51 9.62
CA TYR A 43 -13.40 3.86 10.45
C TYR A 43 -12.05 4.59 10.43
N ILE A 44 -11.58 4.95 9.23
CA ILE A 44 -10.36 5.74 9.00
C ILE A 44 -10.70 6.86 8.00
N PRO A 45 -10.63 8.14 8.40
CA PRO A 45 -10.89 9.25 7.50
C PRO A 45 -9.85 9.32 6.37
N HIS A 46 -10.28 9.75 5.18
CA HIS A 46 -9.41 9.90 4.01
C HIS A 46 -8.16 10.75 4.29
N GLY A 47 -8.30 11.85 5.06
CA GLY A 47 -7.16 12.69 5.43
C GLY A 47 -6.09 11.95 6.22
N VAL A 48 -6.48 11.10 7.17
CA VAL A 48 -5.55 10.28 7.96
C VAL A 48 -4.82 9.26 7.09
N ILE A 49 -5.52 8.69 6.10
CA ILE A 49 -4.91 7.80 5.10
C ILE A 49 -3.85 8.56 4.31
N MET A 50 -4.17 9.75 3.81
CA MET A 50 -3.24 10.58 3.04
C MET A 50 -2.01 10.99 3.84
N ASP A 51 -2.18 11.43 5.09
CA ASP A 51 -1.06 11.79 5.99
C ASP A 51 -0.11 10.60 6.19
N ARG A 52 -0.67 9.39 6.33
CA ARG A 52 0.15 8.18 6.41
C ARG A 52 0.80 7.81 5.10
N THR A 53 0.09 7.88 3.99
CA THR A 53 0.65 7.63 2.65
C THR A 53 1.85 8.55 2.39
N GLU A 54 1.76 9.83 2.76
CA GLU A 54 2.87 10.78 2.63
C GLU A 54 4.07 10.39 3.52
N ARG A 55 3.82 9.98 4.77
CA ARG A 55 4.89 9.49 5.66
C ARG A 55 5.51 8.18 5.16
N LEU A 56 4.69 7.27 4.62
CA LEU A 56 5.16 6.04 3.98
C LEU A 56 6.06 6.35 2.79
N ALA A 57 5.66 7.29 1.91
CA ALA A 57 6.47 7.70 0.77
C ALA A 57 7.86 8.22 1.18
N ARG A 58 7.92 9.05 2.24
CA ARG A 58 9.21 9.51 2.81
C ARG A 58 10.07 8.36 3.31
N ASN A 59 9.51 7.47 4.12
CA ASN A 59 10.22 6.29 4.63
C ASN A 59 10.77 5.43 3.47
N ILE A 60 9.99 5.25 2.41
CA ILE A 60 10.40 4.51 1.20
C ILE A 60 11.59 5.19 0.52
N MET A 61 11.51 6.50 0.29
CA MET A 61 12.57 7.25 -0.36
C MET A 61 13.87 7.27 0.47
N ASP A 62 13.76 7.39 1.80
CA ASP A 62 14.91 7.32 2.70
C ASP A 62 15.59 5.94 2.64
N ASP A 63 14.79 4.87 2.52
CA ASP A 63 15.30 3.50 2.45
C ASP A 63 15.87 3.12 1.07
N LEU A 64 15.35 3.70 -0.01
CA LEU A 64 15.65 3.29 -1.38
C LEU A 64 16.90 3.98 -1.97
N GLY A 65 17.30 5.15 -1.44
CA GLY A 65 18.47 5.86 -1.94
C GLY A 65 18.28 6.35 -3.38
N ASP A 66 19.23 6.02 -4.26
CA ASP A 66 19.24 6.42 -5.68
C ASP A 66 18.95 5.26 -6.65
N HIS A 67 18.27 4.20 -6.17
CA HIS A 67 17.91 3.05 -7.00
C HIS A 67 16.61 3.27 -7.79
N ASP A 68 16.44 2.54 -8.90
CA ASP A 68 15.18 2.52 -9.65
C ASP A 68 14.05 1.92 -8.81
N ILE A 69 12.83 2.44 -8.98
CA ILE A 69 11.63 1.96 -8.28
C ILE A 69 10.74 1.20 -9.26
N VAL A 70 10.27 0.02 -8.86
CA VAL A 70 9.09 -0.60 -9.47
C VAL A 70 8.04 -0.83 -8.40
N VAL A 71 6.88 -0.23 -8.59
CA VAL A 71 5.72 -0.37 -7.72
C VAL A 71 4.84 -1.47 -8.28
N LEU A 72 4.49 -2.48 -7.47
CA LEU A 72 3.65 -3.59 -7.90
C LEU A 72 2.27 -3.47 -7.26
N CYS A 73 1.33 -2.93 -8.00
CA CYS A 73 -0.03 -2.71 -7.53
C CYS A 73 -0.85 -4.00 -7.58
N VAL A 74 -1.38 -4.43 -6.43
CA VAL A 74 -2.32 -5.55 -6.35
C VAL A 74 -3.74 -5.06 -6.58
N LEU A 75 -4.32 -5.51 -7.69
CA LEU A 75 -5.69 -5.23 -8.07
C LEU A 75 -6.68 -6.20 -7.39
N LYS A 76 -7.93 -5.78 -7.15
CA LYS A 76 -8.47 -4.44 -7.47
C LYS A 76 -8.22 -3.41 -6.36
N GLY A 77 -8.35 -3.81 -5.09
CA GLY A 77 -8.44 -2.87 -3.95
C GLY A 77 -7.22 -1.97 -3.73
N GLY A 78 -6.02 -2.35 -4.18
CA GLY A 78 -4.81 -1.55 -3.98
C GLY A 78 -4.65 -0.36 -4.92
N TYR A 79 -5.51 -0.20 -5.95
CA TYR A 79 -5.27 0.80 -7.01
C TYR A 79 -5.23 2.24 -6.51
N GLN A 80 -6.15 2.62 -5.62
CA GLN A 80 -6.26 4.00 -5.14
C GLN A 80 -5.05 4.35 -4.26
N PHE A 81 -4.76 3.52 -3.24
CA PHE A 81 -3.57 3.71 -2.42
C PHE A 81 -2.28 3.71 -3.25
N CYS A 82 -2.16 2.82 -4.24
CA CYS A 82 -0.99 2.79 -5.10
C CYS A 82 -0.83 4.10 -5.89
N ALA A 83 -1.92 4.66 -6.42
CA ALA A 83 -1.91 5.94 -7.11
C ALA A 83 -1.48 7.07 -6.16
N ASP A 84 -2.08 7.15 -4.98
CA ASP A 84 -1.77 8.17 -3.96
C ASP A 84 -0.30 8.10 -3.50
N LEU A 85 0.22 6.87 -3.30
CA LEU A 85 1.61 6.66 -2.90
C LEU A 85 2.58 7.08 -4.01
N VAL A 86 2.31 6.67 -5.24
CA VAL A 86 3.10 7.03 -6.43
C VAL A 86 3.14 8.55 -6.61
N ASP A 87 2.02 9.23 -6.39
CA ASP A 87 1.95 10.69 -6.49
C ASP A 87 2.70 11.38 -5.35
N CYS A 88 2.60 10.88 -4.11
CA CYS A 88 3.43 11.34 -2.99
C CYS A 88 4.93 11.21 -3.29
N ILE A 89 5.38 10.08 -3.85
CA ILE A 89 6.78 9.86 -4.24
C ILE A 89 7.20 10.84 -5.34
N LYS A 90 6.37 11.05 -6.38
CA LYS A 90 6.67 12.02 -7.45
C LYS A 90 6.86 13.43 -6.90
N VAL A 91 6.00 13.86 -5.96
CA VAL A 91 6.09 15.17 -5.31
C VAL A 91 7.43 15.29 -4.56
N LEU A 92 7.77 14.30 -3.74
CA LEU A 92 9.03 14.31 -3.00
C LEU A 92 10.26 14.33 -3.92
N CYS A 93 10.28 13.53 -5.00
CA CYS A 93 11.37 13.55 -5.99
C CYS A 93 11.59 14.93 -6.62
N ARG A 94 10.48 15.62 -6.97
CA ARG A 94 10.53 16.98 -7.53
C ARG A 94 11.12 17.99 -6.55
N HIS A 95 10.82 17.85 -5.26
CA HIS A 95 11.35 18.75 -4.23
C HIS A 95 12.81 18.46 -3.87
N SER A 96 13.29 17.22 -4.03
CA SER A 96 14.65 16.83 -3.69
C SER A 96 15.66 16.96 -4.84
N ASN A 97 15.26 17.50 -6.01
CA ASN A 97 16.07 17.50 -7.26
C ASN A 97 16.61 16.10 -7.64
N LYS A 98 15.92 15.04 -7.20
CA LYS A 98 16.28 13.66 -7.54
C LYS A 98 15.35 13.16 -8.64
N THR A 99 15.93 12.63 -9.70
CA THR A 99 15.18 11.99 -10.78
C THR A 99 15.33 10.49 -10.64
N LEU A 100 14.36 9.84 -10.01
CA LEU A 100 14.31 8.38 -9.88
C LEU A 100 13.38 7.80 -10.95
N PRO A 101 13.87 6.93 -11.85
CA PRO A 101 13.01 6.17 -12.74
C PRO A 101 12.03 5.33 -11.91
N MET A 102 10.74 5.51 -12.16
CA MET A 102 9.68 4.76 -11.50
C MET A 102 8.80 4.06 -12.53
N ARG A 103 8.62 2.75 -12.36
CA ARG A 103 7.67 1.94 -13.12
C ARG A 103 6.57 1.43 -12.21
N VAL A 104 5.38 1.21 -12.75
CA VAL A 104 4.24 0.65 -12.03
C VAL A 104 3.73 -0.54 -12.81
N ASP A 105 3.71 -1.71 -12.19
CA ASP A 105 3.16 -2.94 -12.73
C ASP A 105 1.92 -3.35 -11.92
N PHE A 106 1.01 -4.07 -12.56
CA PHE A 106 -0.25 -4.48 -11.95
C PHE A 106 -0.37 -6.00 -11.92
N ILE A 107 -0.78 -6.54 -10.78
CA ILE A 107 -1.08 -7.96 -10.62
C ILE A 107 -2.46 -8.17 -10.01
N ARG A 108 -3.03 -9.33 -10.29
CA ARG A 108 -4.22 -9.83 -9.60
C ARG A 108 -3.85 -11.12 -8.89
N LEU A 109 -4.21 -11.20 -7.62
CA LEU A 109 -4.08 -12.41 -6.82
C LEU A 109 -5.41 -13.16 -6.82
N LYS A 110 -5.36 -14.47 -7.06
CA LYS A 110 -6.49 -15.39 -6.90
C LYS A 110 -6.07 -16.54 -6.00
N SER A 111 -6.73 -16.69 -4.87
CA SER A 111 -6.59 -17.83 -3.95
C SER A 111 -7.76 -18.83 -4.05
N TYR A 112 -8.54 -18.70 -5.12
CA TYR A 112 -9.74 -19.50 -5.35
C TYR A 112 -9.76 -19.98 -6.79
N LEU A 113 -10.14 -21.25 -6.96
CA LEU A 113 -10.53 -21.81 -8.24
C LEU A 113 -12.03 -22.12 -8.16
N ASN A 114 -12.84 -21.29 -8.82
CA ASN A 114 -14.29 -21.28 -8.64
C ASN A 114 -14.67 -20.97 -7.18
N ASP A 115 -15.53 -21.78 -6.59
CA ASP A 115 -16.09 -21.57 -5.24
C ASP A 115 -15.24 -22.21 -4.13
N GLN A 116 -14.08 -22.78 -4.47
CA GLN A 116 -13.20 -23.44 -3.48
C GLN A 116 -11.88 -22.68 -3.29
N SER A 117 -11.55 -22.45 -2.02
CA SER A 117 -10.25 -21.92 -1.63
C SER A 117 -9.17 -22.95 -1.95
N THR A 118 -8.17 -22.52 -2.71
CA THR A 118 -6.97 -23.31 -2.97
C THR A 118 -5.87 -22.89 -1.99
N GLN A 119 -4.99 -23.82 -1.61
CA GLN A 119 -3.78 -23.48 -0.88
C GLN A 119 -2.80 -22.67 -1.75
N ASP A 120 -2.95 -22.75 -3.06
CA ASP A 120 -2.09 -22.07 -4.04
C ASP A 120 -2.64 -20.69 -4.40
N LEU A 121 -1.72 -19.71 -4.42
CA LEU A 121 -1.96 -18.33 -4.85
C LEU A 121 -1.58 -18.20 -6.34
N HIS A 122 -2.56 -17.92 -7.19
CA HIS A 122 -2.35 -17.64 -8.60
C HIS A 122 -2.15 -16.14 -8.83
N ILE A 123 -1.07 -15.79 -9.54
CA ILE A 123 -0.77 -14.41 -9.93
C ILE A 123 -1.10 -14.25 -11.42
N GLU A 124 -1.93 -13.27 -11.74
CA GLU A 124 -2.30 -12.89 -13.11
C GLU A 124 -1.88 -11.45 -13.40
N GLY A 125 -1.64 -11.10 -14.67
CA GLY A 125 -1.51 -9.71 -15.12
C GLY A 125 -0.08 -9.17 -15.25
N ALA A 126 0.93 -9.86 -14.72
CA ALA A 126 2.33 -9.53 -15.00
C ALA A 126 2.89 -10.45 -16.08
N GLU A 127 3.27 -9.88 -17.24
CA GLU A 127 3.83 -10.63 -18.37
C GLU A 127 5.17 -11.30 -18.02
N ASN A 128 5.94 -10.73 -17.09
CA ASN A 128 7.17 -11.34 -16.61
C ASN A 128 7.64 -10.81 -15.24
N LEU A 129 7.30 -11.51 -14.16
CA LEU A 129 7.76 -11.18 -12.79
C LEU A 129 9.27 -11.37 -12.60
N SER A 130 9.98 -12.06 -13.51
CA SER A 130 11.44 -12.21 -13.43
C SER A 130 12.18 -10.87 -13.57
N VAL A 131 11.54 -9.84 -14.13
CA VAL A 131 12.07 -8.46 -14.19
C VAL A 131 12.24 -7.85 -12.79
N LEU A 132 11.53 -8.38 -11.79
CA LEU A 132 11.63 -7.97 -10.39
C LEU A 132 12.84 -8.62 -9.68
N SER A 133 13.47 -9.64 -10.28
CA SER A 133 14.61 -10.34 -9.70
C SER A 133 15.86 -9.45 -9.64
N GLY A 134 16.29 -9.12 -8.41
CA GLY A 134 17.59 -8.52 -8.13
C GLY A 134 17.75 -7.03 -8.40
N LYS A 135 16.67 -6.28 -8.69
CA LYS A 135 16.77 -4.84 -9.02
C LYS A 135 15.70 -3.94 -8.39
N VAL A 136 14.80 -4.47 -7.57
CA VAL A 136 13.54 -3.77 -7.30
C VAL A 136 13.09 -3.98 -5.86
N LYS A 137 12.90 -2.88 -5.11
CA LYS A 137 12.08 -2.94 -3.90
C LYS A 137 10.61 -2.91 -4.31
N ILE A 138 9.96 -4.06 -4.22
CA ILE A 138 8.54 -4.21 -4.50
C ILE A 138 7.76 -3.62 -3.32
N PHE A 139 6.82 -2.73 -3.61
CA PHE A 139 5.80 -2.31 -2.67
C PHE A 139 4.48 -2.89 -3.13
N SER A 140 4.04 -3.96 -2.46
CA SER A 140 2.68 -4.47 -2.61
C SER A 140 1.78 -3.67 -1.67
N ALA A 141 0.68 -3.16 -2.21
CA ALA A 141 -0.40 -2.57 -1.42
C ALA A 141 -1.50 -3.61 -1.25
N TYR A 142 -1.61 -4.19 -0.06
CA TYR A 142 -2.69 -5.10 0.27
C TYR A 142 -3.58 -4.47 1.34
N LEU A 143 -4.88 -4.32 1.06
CA LEU A 143 -5.89 -4.09 2.10
C LEU A 143 -6.23 -5.46 2.69
N ASN A 144 -5.88 -5.72 3.95
CA ASN A 144 -6.42 -6.87 4.66
C ASN A 144 -7.92 -6.68 4.96
N GLU A 145 -8.59 -7.71 5.46
CA GLU A 145 -10.02 -7.66 5.85
C GLU A 145 -10.34 -6.56 6.89
N LEU A 146 -9.31 -5.94 7.49
CA LEU A 146 -9.39 -4.84 8.45
C LEU A 146 -9.00 -3.47 7.86
N GLY A 147 -8.78 -3.36 6.53
CA GLY A 147 -8.41 -2.10 5.86
C GLY A 147 -6.97 -1.64 6.11
N ILE A 148 -6.11 -2.48 6.68
CA ILE A 148 -4.70 -2.19 6.91
C ILE A 148 -3.93 -2.45 5.61
N ILE A 149 -3.23 -1.41 5.15
CA ILE A 149 -2.29 -1.47 4.03
C ILE A 149 -1.03 -2.21 4.50
N CYS A 150 -0.90 -3.49 4.15
CA CYS A 150 0.35 -4.23 4.31
C CYS A 150 1.30 -3.82 3.18
N LEU A 151 2.37 -3.08 3.50
CA LEU A 151 3.57 -3.01 2.67
C LEU A 151 4.34 -4.33 2.84
N LEU A 152 4.23 -5.25 1.89
CA LEU A 152 5.17 -6.37 1.83
C LEU A 152 6.54 -5.81 1.42
N GLY A 153 7.46 -5.75 2.39
CA GLY A 153 8.82 -5.25 2.19
C GLY A 153 9.68 -6.23 1.39
N ALA A 154 10.38 -5.67 0.40
CA ALA A 154 11.64 -6.10 -0.23
C ALA A 154 11.92 -7.62 -0.27
N LEU A 155 11.72 -8.22 -1.44
CA LEU A 155 12.48 -9.39 -1.88
C LEU A 155 13.90 -8.98 -2.30
#